data_AF-A0A0A0BK06-F1
#
_entry.id   AF-A0A0A0BK06-F1
#
_cell.length_a   1.000
_cell.length_b   1.000
_cell.length_c   1.000
_cell.angle_alpha   90.00
_cell.angle_beta   90.00
_cell.angle_gamma   90.00
#
_symmetry.space_group_name_H-M   'P 1'
#
loop_
_entity.id
_entity.type
_entity.pdbx_description
1 polymer ?
#
loop_
_entity_poly.entity_id
_entity_poly.type
_entity_poly.pdbx_seq_one_letter_code
_entity_poly.pdbx_strand_id
1 'polypeptide(L)'
;HGLPAGTAQARNRVDGRWIRADRVYEGRGVRVELDGRLAHGDARRGDDTWRDNAVRIELGDLTLRYVWEHVARSPCRTAAQVAAALTARGHPTTPTTCGPTCALPPAPG
;
A
#
# COMPACT_ATOMS: atom_id res chain seq x y z
N HIS A 1 -8.18 11.31 3.61
CA HIS A 1 -7.07 11.95 2.87
C HIS A 1 -7.29 12.02 1.36
N GLY A 2 -8.51 11.86 0.83
CA GLY A 2 -8.79 12.10 -0.60
C GLY A 2 -8.00 11.24 -1.60
N LEU A 3 -7.42 10.12 -1.17
CA LEU A 3 -6.71 9.21 -2.07
C LEU A 3 -7.68 8.61 -3.09
N PRO A 4 -7.19 8.25 -4.30
CA PRO A 4 -7.99 7.56 -5.29
C PRO A 4 -8.66 6.30 -4.70
N ALA A 5 -9.83 5.95 -5.24
CA ALA A 5 -10.41 4.65 -4.93
C ALA A 5 -9.50 3.53 -5.44
N GLY A 6 -9.39 2.47 -4.65
CA GLY A 6 -8.77 1.22 -5.07
C GLY A 6 -9.73 0.07 -4.78
N THR A 7 -9.49 -1.07 -5.43
CA THR A 7 -10.26 -2.29 -5.21
C THR A 7 -9.87 -2.90 -3.88
N ALA A 8 -10.83 -3.07 -2.98
CA ALA A 8 -10.60 -3.71 -1.70
C ALA A 8 -10.57 -5.24 -1.84
N GLN A 9 -9.72 -5.89 -1.05
CA GLN A 9 -9.72 -7.36 -0.93
C GLN A 9 -9.55 -8.08 -2.29
N ALA A 10 -8.77 -7.48 -3.18
CA ALA A 10 -8.57 -7.97 -4.54
C ALA A 10 -7.80 -9.28 -4.54
N ARG A 11 -8.20 -10.21 -5.42
CA ARG A 11 -7.56 -11.52 -5.59
C ARG A 11 -6.81 -11.57 -6.91
N ASN A 12 -5.54 -11.97 -6.86
CA ASN A 12 -4.72 -12.14 -8.06
C ASN A 12 -4.03 -13.50 -8.02
N ARG A 13 -3.67 -14.02 -9.20
CA ARG A 13 -2.81 -15.18 -9.33
C ARG A 13 -1.40 -14.71 -9.66
N VAL A 14 -0.43 -15.06 -8.82
CA VAL A 14 0.99 -14.68 -8.92
C VAL A 14 1.83 -15.88 -8.50
N ASP A 15 2.91 -16.18 -9.23
CA ASP A 15 3.77 -17.35 -8.99
C ASP A 15 2.94 -18.64 -8.89
N GLY A 16 1.95 -18.78 -9.78
CA GLY A 16 1.02 -19.91 -9.82
C GLY A 16 0.01 -20.00 -8.67
N ARG A 17 0.09 -19.13 -7.65
CA ARG A 17 -0.71 -19.16 -6.41
C ARG A 17 -1.73 -18.02 -6.35
N TRP A 18 -2.84 -18.25 -5.65
CA TRP A 18 -3.78 -17.18 -5.34
C TRP A 18 -3.29 -16.36 -4.14
N ILE A 19 -3.26 -15.04 -4.31
CA ILE A 19 -2.98 -14.07 -3.26
C ILE A 19 -4.16 -13.10 -3.12
N ARG A 20 -4.22 -12.42 -1.97
CA ARG A 20 -5.22 -11.40 -1.66
C ARG A 20 -4.52 -10.17 -1.09
N ALA A 21 -4.83 -9.00 -1.64
CA ALA A 21 -4.36 -7.72 -1.11
C ALA A 21 -5.53 -6.90 -0.57
N ASP A 22 -5.30 -6.16 0.52
CA ASP A 22 -6.33 -5.36 1.16
C ASP A 22 -6.80 -4.19 0.31
N ARG A 23 -5.88 -3.62 -0.49
CA ARG A 23 -6.19 -2.61 -1.51
C ARG A 23 -5.29 -2.77 -2.73
N VAL A 24 -5.86 -2.68 -3.92
CA VAL A 24 -5.10 -2.55 -5.18
C VAL A 24 -5.55 -1.29 -5.90
N TYR A 25 -4.60 -0.47 -6.34
CA TYR A 25 -4.85 0.65 -7.23
C TYR A 25 -4.67 0.15 -8.66
N GLU A 26 -5.73 -0.45 -9.21
CA GLU A 26 -5.71 -1.11 -10.52
C GLU A 26 -5.24 -0.15 -11.63
N GLY A 27 -4.32 -0.64 -12.47
CA GLY A 27 -3.70 0.17 -13.52
C GLY A 27 -2.74 1.24 -13.02
N ARG A 28 -2.48 1.33 -11.70
CA ARG A 28 -1.58 2.33 -11.09
C ARG A 28 -0.31 1.76 -10.49
N GLY A 29 -0.11 0.44 -10.56
CA GLY A 29 1.10 -0.23 -10.14
C GLY A 29 1.40 -0.12 -8.65
N VAL A 30 0.37 0.02 -7.80
CA VAL A 30 0.49 0.12 -6.34
C VAL A 30 -0.56 -0.77 -5.68
N ARG A 31 -0.14 -1.51 -4.66
CA ARG A 31 -1.04 -2.25 -3.77
C ARG A 31 -0.66 -2.06 -2.30
N VAL A 32 -1.61 -2.33 -1.42
CA VAL A 32 -1.47 -2.23 0.03
C VAL A 32 -1.91 -3.53 0.68
N GLU A 33 -1.10 -4.01 1.62
CA GLU A 33 -1.43 -5.14 2.48
C GLU A 33 -1.35 -4.70 3.95
N LEU A 34 -2.41 -5.03 4.70
CA LEU A 34 -2.48 -4.87 6.15
C LEU A 34 -2.06 -6.20 6.78
N ASP A 35 -0.82 -6.24 7.25
CA ASP A 35 -0.19 -7.44 7.76
C ASP A 35 -0.20 -7.46 9.28
N GLY A 36 -1.16 -8.18 9.86
CA GLY A 36 -1.20 -8.42 11.31
C GLY A 36 -0.02 -9.22 11.83
N ARG A 37 0.72 -9.96 10.97
CA ARG A 37 1.86 -10.80 11.40
C ARG A 37 3.14 -9.99 11.57
N LEU A 38 3.29 -8.89 10.83
CA LEU A 38 4.39 -7.93 11.05
C LEU A 38 4.38 -7.37 12.48
N ALA A 39 3.21 -7.29 13.14
CA ALA A 39 3.09 -6.82 14.51
C ALA A 39 3.55 -7.86 15.56
N HIS A 40 3.63 -9.15 15.21
CA HIS A 40 3.91 -10.24 16.16
C HIS A 40 5.31 -10.86 16.03
N GLY A 41 6.18 -10.36 15.15
CA GLY A 41 7.59 -10.79 15.06
C GLY A 41 7.84 -12.18 14.47
N ASP A 42 6.79 -12.98 14.26
CA ASP A 42 6.85 -14.31 13.64
C ASP A 42 7.01 -14.22 12.12
N ALA A 43 8.25 -13.89 11.75
CA ALA A 43 8.70 -13.71 10.40
C ALA A 43 8.80 -15.03 9.62
N ARG A 44 7.75 -15.38 8.87
CA ARG A 44 7.95 -16.01 7.54
C ARG A 44 8.45 -14.97 6.51
N ARG A 45 9.41 -14.12 6.91
CA ARG A 45 9.97 -13.01 6.10
C ARG A 45 10.41 -13.47 4.70
N GLY A 46 10.84 -14.73 4.57
CA GLY A 46 11.23 -15.33 3.30
C GLY A 46 10.07 -15.43 2.31
N ASP A 47 8.92 -15.98 2.72
CA ASP A 47 7.78 -16.20 1.81
C ASP A 47 7.15 -14.88 1.35
N ASP A 48 7.14 -13.87 2.23
CA ASP A 48 6.64 -12.53 1.88
C ASP A 48 7.56 -11.84 0.88
N THR A 49 8.88 -11.99 1.03
CA THR A 49 9.87 -11.45 0.09
C THR A 49 9.69 -12.07 -1.30
N TRP A 50 9.57 -13.41 -1.39
CA TRP A 50 9.35 -14.07 -2.68
C TRP A 50 8.02 -13.66 -3.31
N ARG A 51 6.97 -13.53 -2.50
CA ARG A 51 5.65 -13.07 -2.98
C ARG A 51 5.71 -11.64 -3.49
N ASP A 52 6.33 -10.72 -2.77
CA ASP A 52 6.42 -9.32 -3.17
C ASP A 52 7.28 -9.16 -4.43
N ASN A 53 8.36 -9.94 -4.56
CA ASN A 53 9.14 -10.02 -5.79
C ASN A 53 8.29 -10.52 -6.96
N ALA A 54 7.54 -11.60 -6.78
CA ALA A 54 6.68 -12.15 -7.83
C ALA A 54 5.57 -11.16 -8.23
N VAL A 55 4.95 -10.47 -7.26
CA VAL A 55 3.98 -9.40 -7.52
C VAL A 55 4.62 -8.29 -8.36
N ARG A 56 5.83 -7.86 -7.97
CA ARG A 56 6.54 -6.81 -8.68
C ARG A 56 6.94 -7.22 -10.10
N ILE A 57 7.31 -8.48 -10.31
CA ILE A 57 7.72 -9.02 -11.61
C ILE A 57 6.52 -9.25 -12.53
N GLU A 58 5.49 -9.95 -12.05
CA GLU A 58 4.36 -10.40 -12.87
C GLU A 58 3.28 -9.33 -13.04
N LEU A 59 2.98 -8.55 -11.99
CA LEU A 59 1.93 -7.53 -12.02
C LEU A 59 2.48 -6.12 -12.18
N GLY A 60 3.78 -5.91 -11.92
CA GLY A 60 4.37 -4.57 -11.92
C GLY A 60 3.95 -3.71 -10.72
N ASP A 61 3.31 -4.29 -9.72
CA ASP A 61 2.83 -3.59 -8.54
C ASP A 61 3.96 -3.38 -7.51
N LEU A 62 4.01 -2.20 -6.90
CA LEU A 62 4.71 -1.98 -5.64
C LEU A 62 3.80 -2.39 -4.47
N THR A 63 4.26 -3.30 -3.62
CA THR A 63 3.55 -3.65 -2.37
C THR A 63 3.97 -2.74 -1.23
N LEU A 64 3.03 -2.01 -0.65
CA LEU A 64 3.19 -1.32 0.63
C LEU A 64 2.57 -2.16 1.75
N ARG A 65 3.37 -2.56 2.74
CA ARG A 65 2.90 -3.32 3.89
C ARG A 65 2.75 -2.42 5.12
N TYR A 66 1.61 -2.53 5.80
CA TYR A 66 1.32 -1.81 7.03
C TYR A 66 0.88 -2.76 8.13
N VAL A 67 1.19 -2.45 9.38
CA VAL A 67 0.50 -3.06 10.54
C VAL A 67 -0.71 -2.22 10.92
N TRP A 68 -1.58 -2.77 11.77
CA TRP A 68 -2.77 -2.08 12.24
C TRP A 68 -2.46 -0.70 12.83
N GLU A 69 -1.38 -0.57 13.61
CA GLU A 69 -0.96 0.68 14.23
C GLU A 69 -0.65 1.77 13.18
N HIS A 70 -0.07 1.42 12.04
CA HIS A 70 0.21 2.40 10.98
C HIS A 70 -1.08 3.01 10.44
N VAL A 71 -2.12 2.19 10.24
CA VAL A 71 -3.40 2.65 9.68
C VAL A 71 -4.26 3.33 10.74
N ALA A 72 -4.33 2.77 11.95
CA ALA A 72 -5.19 3.27 13.03
C ALA A 72 -4.60 4.48 13.77
N ARG A 73 -3.28 4.48 14.03
CA ARG A 73 -2.60 5.51 14.84
C ARG A 73 -1.84 6.52 14.00
N SER A 74 -1.43 6.16 12.78
CA SER A 74 -0.68 7.05 11.88
C SER A 74 -1.31 7.19 10.49
N PRO A 75 -2.64 7.43 10.38
CA PRO A 75 -3.34 7.41 9.08
C PRO A 75 -2.85 8.50 8.12
N CYS A 76 -2.42 9.66 8.61
CA CYS A 76 -1.86 10.73 7.78
C CYS A 76 -0.54 10.27 7.12
N ARG A 77 0.36 9.67 7.90
CA ARG A 77 1.66 9.18 7.42
C ARG A 77 1.49 8.02 6.43
N THR A 78 0.56 7.10 6.72
CA THR A 78 0.19 6.01 5.81
C THR A 78 -0.34 6.57 4.49
N ALA A 79 -1.25 7.55 4.54
CA ALA A 79 -1.78 8.16 3.32
C ALA A 79 -0.70 8.90 2.51
N ALA A 80 0.26 9.55 3.17
CA ALA A 80 1.39 10.20 2.50
C ALA A 80 2.26 9.20 1.73
N GLN A 81 2.55 8.02 2.32
CA GLN A 81 3.32 6.98 1.62
C GLN A 81 2.56 6.40 0.42
N VAL A 82 1.26 6.16 0.56
CA VAL A 82 0.43 5.70 -0.56
C VAL A 82 0.40 6.74 -1.68
N ALA A 83 0.26 8.03 -1.34
CA ALA A 83 0.34 9.12 -2.32
C ALA A 83 1.71 9.17 -3.02
N ALA A 84 2.80 9.08 -2.25
CA ALA A 84 4.16 9.09 -2.80
C ALA A 84 4.39 7.89 -3.74
N ALA A 85 3.92 6.70 -3.38
CA ALA A 85 4.00 5.52 -4.23
C ALA A 85 3.21 5.71 -5.53
N LEU A 86 1.98 6.21 -5.47
CA LEU A 86 1.18 6.48 -6.66
C LEU A 86 1.89 7.49 -7.58
N THR A 87 2.41 8.58 -7.02
CA THR A 87 3.18 9.59 -7.76
C THR A 87 4.42 8.98 -8.41
N ALA A 88 5.20 8.17 -7.68
CA ALA A 88 6.39 7.50 -8.20
C ALA A 88 6.08 6.50 -9.33
N ARG A 89 4.83 6.03 -9.43
CA ARG A 89 4.34 5.16 -10.51
C ARG A 89 3.67 5.93 -11.65
N GLY A 90 3.79 7.27 -11.68
CA GLY A 90 3.23 8.09 -12.75
C GLY A 90 1.76 8.46 -12.56
N HIS A 91 1.22 8.28 -11.34
CA HIS A 91 -0.14 8.66 -10.98
C HIS A 91 -0.14 9.71 -9.86
N PRO A 92 0.25 10.97 -10.15
CA PRO A 92 0.22 12.04 -9.18
C PRO A 92 -1.16 12.14 -8.51
N THR A 93 -1.14 12.31 -7.20
CA THR A 93 -2.35 12.53 -6.40
C THR A 93 -2.11 13.63 -5.40
N THR A 94 -3.14 14.43 -5.14
CA THR A 94 -3.11 15.49 -4.14
C THR A 94 -3.93 15.04 -2.93
N PRO A 95 -3.30 14.40 -1.92
CA PRO A 95 -4.03 13.96 -0.75
C PRO A 95 -4.56 15.18 0.03
N THR A 96 -5.79 15.08 0.53
CA THR A 96 -6.43 16.14 1.31
C THR A 96 -6.15 16.00 2.79
N THR A 97 -5.93 17.13 3.48
CA THR A 97 -5.81 17.14 4.94
C THR A 97 -7.10 16.66 5.60
N CYS A 98 -6.99 15.96 6.72
CA CYS A 98 -8.15 15.43 7.47
C CYS A 98 -8.51 16.27 8.71
N GLY A 99 -7.84 17.40 8.93
CA GLY A 99 -8.01 18.25 10.10
C GLY A 99 -6.80 19.14 10.38
N PRO A 100 -6.86 20.00 11.41
CA PRO A 100 -5.83 21.00 11.71
C PRO A 100 -4.48 20.41 12.14
N THR A 101 -4.48 19.19 12.68
CA THR A 101 -3.26 18.48 13.12
C THR A 101 -2.80 17.43 12.11
N CYS A 102 -3.27 17.51 10.87
CA CYS A 102 -2.97 16.52 9.84
C CYS A 102 -1.48 16.57 9.45
N ALA A 103 -0.79 15.45 9.63
CA ALA A 103 0.65 15.31 9.33
C ALA A 103 0.92 14.93 7.86
N LEU A 104 0.02 15.25 6.93
CA LEU A 104 0.33 15.10 5.51
C LEU A 104 1.44 16.10 5.15
N PRO A 105 2.49 15.67 4.42
CA PRO A 105 3.44 16.62 3.88
C PRO A 105 2.70 17.59 2.93
N PRO A 106 3.11 18.87 2.88
CA PRO A 106 2.55 19.81 1.91
C PRO A 106 2.72 19.24 0.49
N ALA A 107 1.73 19.47 -0.38
CA ALA A 107 1.80 19.04 -1.77
C ALA A 107 3.11 19.57 -2.40
N PRO A 108 3.81 18.79 -3.24
CA PRO A 108 4.92 19.33 -4.00
C PRO A 108 4.38 20.48 -4.86
N GLY A 109 4.99 21.66 -4.70
CA GLY A 109 4.69 22.85 -5.51
C GLY A 109 5.19 22.73 -6.94
#